data_AF-X1AAM0-F1
#
_entry.id   AF-X1AAM0-F1
#
_cell.length_a   1.000
_cell.length_b   1.000
_cell.length_c   1.000
_cell.angle_alpha   90.00
_cell.angle_beta   90.00
_cell.angle_gamma   90.00
#
_symmetry.space_group_name_H-M   'P 1'
#
loop_
_entity.id
_entity.type
_entity.pdbx_description
1 polymer ?
#
loop_
_entity_poly.entity_id
_entity_poly.type
_entity_poly.pdbx_seq_one_letter_code
_entity_poly.pdbx_strand_id
1 'polypeptide(L)'
;MEIVFPLHPRTRKMISKYNLGRYIERGKGILAADAVGYLDCLQLESRAKLIMTDSGGLQEESCILGVPCITLRENTERPETLEVGSNTLIGKEYHKLIDYVGRSLRKGNNWKNPYGDGRTAKRIVGIIQNDGGSTKCVE
;
A
#
# COMPACT_ATOMS: atom_id res chain seq x y z
N MET A 1 -14.11 1.39 -15.40
CA MET A 1 -13.39 1.41 -14.11
C MET A 1 -12.46 2.60 -14.17
N GLU A 2 -12.53 3.51 -13.22
CA GLU A 2 -11.67 4.69 -13.19
C GLU A 2 -10.42 4.41 -12.37
N ILE A 3 -9.25 4.85 -12.85
CA ILE A 3 -7.98 4.74 -12.11
C ILE A 3 -7.71 6.09 -11.46
N VAL A 4 -7.71 6.15 -10.14
CA VAL A 4 -7.26 7.34 -9.40
C VAL A 4 -5.77 7.19 -9.11
N PHE A 5 -4.97 8.17 -9.52
CA PHE A 5 -3.52 8.15 -9.35
C PHE A 5 -3.05 9.42 -8.64
N PRO A 6 -3.02 9.43 -7.28
CA PRO A 6 -2.46 10.53 -6.51
C PRO A 6 -0.93 10.58 -6.71
N LEU A 7 -0.45 11.62 -7.38
CA LEU A 7 0.94 11.72 -7.79
C LEU A 7 1.80 12.34 -6.68
N HIS A 8 2.73 11.55 -6.14
CA HIS A 8 3.82 12.11 -5.34
C HIS A 8 4.63 13.12 -6.19
N PRO A 9 5.09 14.26 -5.63
CA PRO A 9 5.84 15.27 -6.38
C PRO A 9 7.05 14.72 -7.15
N ARG A 10 7.74 13.72 -6.55
CA ARG A 10 8.83 12.98 -7.22
C ARG A 10 8.38 12.29 -8.50
N THR A 11 7.23 11.62 -8.49
CA THR A 11 6.67 10.91 -9.64
C THR A 11 6.23 11.89 -10.72
N ARG A 12 5.56 12.99 -10.33
CA ARG A 12 5.18 14.08 -11.26
C ARG A 12 6.40 14.64 -12.00
N LYS A 13 7.51 14.88 -11.30
CA LYS A 13 8.77 15.33 -11.89
C LYS A 13 9.33 14.33 -12.91
N MET A 14 9.26 13.02 -12.62
CA MET A 14 9.74 11.98 -13.55
C MET A 14 8.85 11.88 -14.80
N ILE A 15 7.53 11.96 -14.64
CA ILE A 15 6.60 11.96 -15.78
C ILE A 15 6.91 13.10 -16.74
N SER A 16 7.16 14.30 -16.23
CA SER A 16 7.58 15.44 -17.03
C SER A 16 8.95 15.21 -17.68
N LYS A 17 9.96 14.78 -16.91
CA LYS A 17 11.32 14.52 -17.41
C LYS A 17 11.35 13.52 -18.58
N TYR A 18 10.52 12.49 -18.53
CA TYR A 18 10.49 11.43 -19.54
C TYR A 18 9.36 11.60 -20.57
N ASN A 19 8.70 12.76 -20.62
CA ASN A 19 7.61 13.07 -21.56
C ASN A 19 6.46 12.04 -21.54
N LEU A 20 6.14 11.52 -20.35
CA LEU A 20 5.09 10.51 -20.15
C LEU A 20 3.70 11.12 -19.92
N GLY A 21 3.58 12.45 -19.93
CA GLY A 21 2.33 13.17 -19.63
C GLY A 21 1.14 12.71 -20.48
N ARG A 22 1.38 12.40 -21.76
CA ARG A 22 0.35 11.91 -22.71
C ARG A 22 -0.44 10.70 -22.25
N TYR A 23 0.11 9.88 -21.35
CA TYR A 23 -0.55 8.67 -20.84
C TYR A 23 -1.52 8.96 -19.70
N ILE A 24 -1.36 10.09 -19.00
CA ILE A 24 -2.15 10.46 -17.83
C ILE A 24 -3.01 11.72 -18.08
N GLU A 25 -3.15 12.12 -19.35
CA GLU A 25 -4.03 13.21 -19.75
C GLU A 25 -5.50 12.89 -19.44
N ARG A 26 -6.27 13.95 -19.16
CA ARG A 26 -7.69 13.84 -18.85
C ARG A 26 -8.43 13.10 -19.98
N GLY A 27 -9.30 12.17 -19.62
CA GLY A 27 -10.07 11.36 -20.57
C GLY A 27 -9.39 10.05 -21.01
N LYS A 28 -8.16 9.76 -20.54
CA LYS A 28 -7.49 8.46 -20.76
C LYS A 28 -7.85 7.38 -19.74
N GLY A 29 -8.89 7.61 -18.93
CA GLY A 29 -9.32 6.68 -17.87
C GLY A 29 -8.47 6.71 -16.60
N ILE A 30 -7.47 7.60 -16.53
CA ILE A 30 -6.65 7.89 -15.36
C ILE A 30 -6.95 9.30 -14.86
N LEU A 31 -7.41 9.42 -13.63
CA LEU A 31 -7.51 10.66 -12.88
C LEU A 31 -6.20 10.88 -12.13
N ALA A 32 -5.26 11.58 -12.79
CA ALA A 32 -4.01 12.00 -12.16
C ALA A 32 -4.26 13.21 -11.24
N ALA A 33 -4.34 12.94 -9.94
CA ALA A 33 -4.57 13.95 -8.91
C ALA A 33 -3.24 14.40 -8.28
N ASP A 34 -3.27 15.53 -7.57
CA ASP A 34 -2.17 15.91 -6.69
C ASP A 34 -2.07 14.96 -5.49
N ALA A 35 -0.92 15.01 -4.80
CA ALA A 35 -0.76 14.27 -3.56
C ALA A 35 -1.85 14.68 -2.56
N VAL A 36 -2.51 13.70 -1.97
CA VAL A 36 -3.62 13.90 -1.03
C VAL A 36 -3.14 13.75 0.41
N GLY A 37 -3.92 14.28 1.36
CA GLY A 37 -3.67 14.08 2.78
C GLY A 37 -3.88 12.62 3.21
N TYR A 38 -3.37 12.26 4.37
CA TYR A 38 -3.46 10.88 4.89
C TYR A 38 -4.90 10.36 4.99
N LEU A 39 -5.81 11.16 5.55
CA LEU A 39 -7.21 10.77 5.71
C LEU A 39 -7.93 10.59 4.36
N ASP A 40 -7.61 11.44 3.37
CA ASP A 40 -8.15 11.32 2.02
C ASP A 40 -7.62 10.07 1.33
N CYS A 41 -6.33 9.74 1.53
CA CYS A 41 -5.73 8.51 1.04
C CYS A 41 -6.46 7.28 1.61
N LEU A 42 -6.67 7.23 2.93
CA LEU A 42 -7.41 6.14 3.58
C LEU A 42 -8.85 6.00 3.03
N GLN A 43 -9.53 7.11 2.73
CA GLN A 43 -10.86 7.08 2.11
C GLN A 43 -10.82 6.54 0.68
N LEU A 44 -9.79 6.90 -0.10
CA LEU A 44 -9.60 6.34 -1.44
C LEU A 44 -9.30 4.84 -1.38
N GLU A 45 -8.41 4.43 -0.48
CA GLU A 45 -8.00 3.04 -0.31
C GLU A 45 -9.17 2.17 0.12
N SER A 46 -9.87 2.54 1.19
CA SER A 46 -11.00 1.75 1.73
C SER A 46 -12.17 1.56 0.77
N ARG A 47 -12.26 2.40 -0.28
CA ARG A 47 -13.30 2.32 -1.33
C ARG A 47 -12.78 1.75 -2.64
N ALA A 48 -11.47 1.51 -2.75
CA ALA A 48 -10.88 0.94 -3.95
C ALA A 48 -11.27 -0.53 -4.11
N LYS A 49 -11.38 -0.98 -5.36
CA LYS A 49 -11.55 -2.41 -5.68
C LYS A 49 -10.24 -3.17 -5.67
N LEU A 50 -9.14 -2.45 -5.89
CA LEU A 50 -7.78 -2.96 -6.03
C LEU A 50 -6.83 -1.77 -5.85
N ILE A 51 -5.72 -1.97 -5.16
CA ILE A 51 -4.63 -1.01 -5.02
C ILE A 51 -3.41 -1.52 -5.79
N MET A 52 -2.74 -0.62 -6.51
CA MET A 52 -1.44 -0.88 -7.12
C MET A 52 -0.44 0.12 -6.54
N THR A 53 0.64 -0.36 -5.93
CA THR A 53 1.56 0.50 -5.18
C THR A 53 2.98 -0.04 -5.15
N ASP A 54 3.97 0.83 -4.95
CA ASP A 54 5.34 0.48 -4.59
C ASP A 54 5.66 0.84 -3.12
N SER A 55 4.72 1.48 -2.41
CA SER A 55 4.87 1.90 -1.02
C SER A 55 4.73 0.71 -0.06
N GLY A 56 5.63 0.63 0.93
CA GLY A 56 5.55 -0.35 2.02
C GLY A 56 4.34 -0.14 2.92
N GLY A 57 4.07 1.11 3.31
CA GLY A 57 2.93 1.44 4.17
C GLY A 57 1.59 1.09 3.53
N LEU A 58 1.41 1.41 2.24
CA LEU A 58 0.17 1.11 1.55
C LEU A 58 -0.06 -0.41 1.35
N GLN A 59 1.00 -1.23 1.37
CA GLN A 59 0.84 -2.69 1.39
C GLN A 59 0.25 -3.18 2.71
N GLU A 60 0.65 -2.61 3.84
CA GLU A 60 0.07 -2.90 5.15
C GLU A 60 -1.38 -2.39 5.23
N GLU A 61 -1.59 -1.13 4.82
CA GLU A 61 -2.89 -0.45 4.91
C GLU A 61 -3.95 -1.14 4.04
N SER A 62 -3.62 -1.48 2.78
CA SER A 62 -4.53 -2.25 1.92
C SER A 62 -4.90 -3.61 2.50
N CYS A 63 -3.94 -4.30 3.12
CA CYS A 63 -4.19 -5.57 3.80
C CYS A 63 -5.15 -5.42 4.99
N ILE A 64 -4.95 -4.38 5.82
CA ILE A 64 -5.80 -4.06 6.97
C ILE A 64 -7.21 -3.67 6.53
N LEU A 65 -7.31 -2.87 5.47
CA LEU A 65 -8.58 -2.36 4.92
C LEU A 65 -9.36 -3.41 4.11
N GLY A 66 -8.80 -4.60 3.88
CA GLY A 66 -9.47 -5.66 3.12
C GLY A 66 -9.58 -5.34 1.63
N VAL A 67 -8.57 -4.67 1.07
CA VAL A 67 -8.50 -4.29 -0.35
C VAL A 67 -7.34 -5.02 -1.02
N PRO A 68 -7.57 -5.76 -2.12
CA PRO A 68 -6.50 -6.50 -2.77
C PRO A 68 -5.40 -5.55 -3.26
N CYS A 69 -4.15 -5.98 -3.12
CA CYS A 69 -2.99 -5.19 -3.50
C CYS A 69 -2.17 -5.90 -4.60
N ILE A 70 -1.61 -5.11 -5.51
CA ILE A 70 -0.54 -5.54 -6.41
C ILE A 70 0.66 -4.62 -6.17
N THR A 71 1.73 -5.19 -5.64
CA THR A 71 2.97 -4.46 -5.44
C THR A 71 3.77 -4.39 -6.74
N LEU A 72 4.06 -3.18 -7.20
CA LEU A 72 4.83 -2.86 -8.41
C LEU A 72 6.35 -2.91 -8.16
N ARG A 73 6.82 -3.93 -7.44
CA ARG A 73 8.24 -4.16 -7.08
C ARG A 73 8.62 -5.62 -7.30
N GLU A 74 9.92 -5.87 -7.37
CA GLU A 74 10.51 -7.23 -7.42
C GLU A 74 10.54 -7.92 -6.06
N ASN A 75 10.49 -7.14 -4.98
CA ASN A 75 10.51 -7.64 -3.62
C ASN A 75 9.64 -6.77 -2.70
N THR A 76 9.35 -7.30 -1.52
CA THR A 76 8.67 -6.57 -0.45
C THR A 76 9.26 -6.94 0.90
N GLU A 77 9.34 -5.94 1.77
CA GLU A 77 9.62 -6.03 3.19
C GLU A 77 8.40 -6.46 4.03
N ARG A 78 7.28 -6.81 3.37
CA ARG A 78 6.00 -7.25 3.97
C ARG A 78 5.57 -8.64 3.47
N PRO A 79 6.40 -9.69 3.65
CA PRO A 79 6.08 -11.04 3.17
C PRO A 79 4.74 -11.56 3.68
N GLU A 80 4.32 -11.16 4.88
CA GLU A 80 3.04 -11.52 5.49
C GLU A 80 1.83 -11.12 4.64
N THR A 81 1.92 -10.04 3.83
CA THR A 81 0.84 -9.66 2.90
C THR A 81 0.68 -10.66 1.74
N LEU A 82 1.79 -11.28 1.32
CA LEU A 82 1.80 -12.32 0.29
C LEU A 82 1.30 -13.65 0.86
N GLU A 83 1.73 -13.98 2.08
CA GLU A 83 1.37 -15.21 2.79
C GLU A 83 -0.13 -15.30 3.06
N VAL A 84 -0.74 -14.24 3.58
CA VAL A 84 -2.21 -14.18 3.77
C VAL A 84 -2.94 -13.97 2.45
N GLY A 85 -2.21 -13.64 1.39
CA GLY A 85 -2.73 -13.51 0.05
C GLY A 85 -3.51 -12.22 -0.22
N SER A 86 -3.34 -11.18 0.61
CA SER A 86 -3.89 -9.85 0.37
C SER A 86 -3.18 -9.12 -0.76
N ASN A 87 -1.93 -9.50 -1.03
CA ASN A 87 -1.06 -8.82 -1.97
C ASN A 87 -0.47 -9.78 -3.02
N THR A 88 0.02 -9.24 -4.12
CA THR A 88 0.76 -9.97 -5.16
C THR A 88 1.89 -9.12 -5.70
N LEU A 89 3.11 -9.67 -5.75
CA LEU A 89 4.24 -9.03 -6.42
C LEU A 89 4.18 -9.28 -7.91
N ILE A 90 4.25 -8.23 -8.72
CA ILE A 90 4.33 -8.37 -10.18
C ILE A 90 5.78 -8.52 -10.69
N GLY A 91 6.76 -8.04 -9.93
CA GLY A 91 8.16 -7.99 -10.35
C GLY A 91 8.36 -7.28 -11.69
N LYS A 92 8.92 -7.98 -12.67
CA LYS A 92 9.18 -7.47 -14.02
C LYS A 92 8.12 -7.89 -15.06
N GLU A 93 7.07 -8.58 -14.64
CA GLU A 93 6.06 -9.15 -15.54
C GLU A 93 4.94 -8.15 -15.90
N TYR A 94 5.29 -6.90 -16.20
CA TYR A 94 4.31 -5.84 -16.52
C TYR A 94 3.39 -6.19 -17.69
N HIS A 95 3.86 -7.00 -18.65
CA HIS A 95 3.07 -7.51 -19.76
C HIS A 95 1.87 -8.39 -19.33
N LYS A 96 1.91 -8.94 -18.10
CA LYS A 96 0.83 -9.75 -17.50
C LYS A 96 -0.02 -8.96 -16.50
N LEU A 97 0.16 -7.64 -16.38
CA LEU A 97 -0.52 -6.83 -15.36
C LEU A 97 -2.05 -7.03 -15.38
N ILE A 98 -2.65 -7.14 -16.57
CA ILE A 98 -4.09 -7.36 -16.71
C ILE A 98 -4.53 -8.70 -16.11
N ASP A 99 -3.72 -9.76 -16.26
CA ASP A 99 -4.01 -11.07 -15.65
C ASP A 99 -3.88 -11.03 -14.13
N TYR A 100 -2.89 -10.30 -13.61
CA TYR A 100 -2.75 -10.04 -12.18
C TYR A 100 -3.97 -9.29 -11.63
N VAL A 101 -4.37 -8.19 -12.28
CA VAL A 101 -5.59 -7.42 -11.93
C VAL A 101 -6.83 -8.32 -11.92
N GLY A 102 -7.03 -9.11 -12.98
CA GLY A 102 -8.18 -9.99 -13.09
C GLY A 102 -8.21 -11.08 -12.00
N ARG A 103 -7.06 -11.65 -11.65
CA ARG A 103 -6.94 -12.63 -10.56
C ARG A 103 -7.21 -12.01 -9.19
N SER A 104 -6.60 -10.86 -8.89
CA SER A 104 -6.79 -10.17 -7.61
C SER A 104 -8.23 -9.74 -7.39
N LEU A 105 -8.90 -9.21 -8.43
CA LEU A 105 -10.32 -8.83 -8.34
C LEU A 105 -11.25 -10.03 -8.11
N ARG A 106 -10.94 -11.21 -8.68
CA ARG A 106 -11.74 -12.44 -8.47
C ARG A 106 -11.51 -13.08 -7.11
N LYS A 107 -10.30 -12.98 -6.57
CA LYS A 107 -9.94 -13.60 -5.28
C LYS A 107 -10.76 -13.05 -4.12
N GLY A 108 -11.22 -11.80 -4.22
CA GLY A 108 -11.96 -11.12 -3.15
C GLY A 108 -11.06 -10.80 -1.95
N ASN A 109 -11.66 -10.57 -0.78
CA ASN A 109 -11.00 -10.01 0.40
C ASN A 109 -11.05 -10.89 1.66
N ASN A 110 -11.04 -12.22 1.50
CA ASN A 110 -11.25 -13.16 2.60
C ASN A 110 -9.97 -13.60 3.34
N TRP A 111 -9.01 -12.69 3.56
CA TRP A 111 -7.80 -13.00 4.33
C TRP A 111 -7.91 -12.52 5.77
N LYS A 112 -7.06 -13.10 6.64
CA LYS A 112 -6.92 -12.64 8.02
C LYS A 112 -5.82 -11.58 8.10
N ASN A 113 -6.09 -10.46 8.76
CA ASN A 113 -5.10 -9.40 9.00
C ASN A 113 -3.95 -9.92 9.89
N PRO A 114 -2.68 -9.87 9.44
CA PRO A 114 -1.53 -10.28 10.24
C PRO A 114 -1.00 -9.18 11.18
N TYR A 115 -1.44 -7.92 11.04
CA TYR A 115 -0.85 -6.76 11.71
C TYR A 115 -1.38 -6.47 13.13
N GLY A 116 -2.10 -7.43 13.71
CA GLY A 116 -2.60 -7.35 15.09
C GLY A 116 -3.97 -6.68 15.22
N ASP A 117 -4.23 -6.12 16.40
CA ASP A 117 -5.56 -5.73 16.87
C ASP A 117 -5.72 -4.22 17.11
N GLY A 118 -4.76 -3.41 16.63
CA GLY A 118 -4.76 -1.95 16.81
C GLY A 118 -4.41 -1.47 18.22
N ARG A 119 -3.91 -2.34 19.11
CA ARG A 119 -3.52 -1.96 20.48
C ARG A 119 -2.02 -1.83 20.71
N THR A 120 -1.22 -1.76 19.64
CA THR A 120 0.25 -1.71 19.67
C THR A 120 0.78 -0.58 20.56
N ALA A 121 0.25 0.63 20.41
CA ALA A 121 0.72 1.78 21.20
C ALA A 121 0.58 1.56 22.71
N LYS A 122 -0.56 1.03 23.17
CA LYS A 122 -0.79 0.72 24.60
C LYS A 122 0.18 -0.33 25.11
N ARG A 123 0.49 -1.36 24.32
CA ARG A 123 1.45 -2.40 24.70
C ARG A 123 2.87 -1.87 24.78
N ILE A 124 3.31 -1.07 23.80
CA ILE A 124 4.65 -0.47 23.80
C ILE A 124 4.84 0.42 25.02
N VAL A 125 3.87 1.29 25.33
CA VAL A 125 3.92 2.15 26.52
C VAL A 125 4.03 1.31 27.80
N GLY A 126 3.23 0.24 27.92
CA GLY A 126 3.30 -0.67 29.06
C GLY A 126 4.66 -1.35 29.23
N ILE A 127 5.29 -1.80 28.14
CA ILE A 127 6.63 -2.41 28.18
C ILE A 127 7.67 -1.40 28.68
N ILE A 128 7.69 -0.19 28.11
CA ILE A 128 8.65 0.86 28.50
C ILE A 128 8.51 1.23 29.98
N GLN A 129 7.27 1.32 30.48
CA GLN A 129 7.01 1.64 31.89
C GLN A 129 7.41 0.51 32.85
N ASN A 130 7.26 -0.75 32.44
CA ASN A 130 7.57 -1.91 33.29
C ASN A 130 9.06 -2.29 33.26
N ASP A 131 9.76 -2.06 32.14
CA ASP A 131 11.20 -2.35 32.01
C ASP A 131 12.09 -1.26 32.65
N GLY A 132 11.53 -0.07 32.94
CA GLY A 132 12.20 1.02 33.65
C GLY A 132 12.55 0.75 35.12
N GLY A 133 12.23 -0.43 35.65
CA GLY A 133 12.47 -0.83 37.05
C GLY A 133 13.76 -1.60 37.32
N SER A 134 14.65 -1.84 36.33
CA SER A 134 15.87 -2.64 36.54
C SER A 134 17.16 -2.09 35.94
N THR A 135 17.16 -0.89 35.37
CA THR A 135 18.41 -0.23 34.99
C THR A 135 18.98 0.47 36.23
N LYS A 136 19.71 -0.26 37.08
CA LYS A 136 20.70 0.37 37.96
C LYS A 136 21.68 1.11 37.04
N CYS A 137 21.61 2.44 37.02
CA CYS A 137 22.72 3.25 36.56
C CYS A 137 23.94 2.83 37.37
N VAL A 138 24.91 2.21 36.71
CA VAL A 138 26.21 1.95 37.29
C VAL A 138 26.94 3.29 37.28
N GLU A 139 27.14 3.85 38.47
CA GLU A 139 28.05 4.98 38.69
C GLU A 139 29.50 4.60 38.36
#